data_AF-A0A9X3E2T7-F1
#
_entry.id   AF-A0A9X3E2T7-F1
#
_cell.length_a   1.000
_cell.length_b   1.000
_cell.length_c   1.000
_cell.angle_alpha   90.00
_cell.angle_beta   90.00
_cell.angle_gamma   90.00
#
_symmetry.space_group_name_H-M   'P 1'
#
loop_
_entity.id
_entity.type
_entity.pdbx_description
1 polymer ?
#
loop_
_entity_poly.entity_id
_entity_poly.type
_entity_poly.pdbx_seq_one_letter_code
_entity_poly.pdbx_strand_id
1 'polypeptide(L)' 'MKPLSDNQAHDLLTEARRALGNAPGSTVRADTALKAARQALSGLALALLVASESGSDQVPGVTSPDGS' A
#
# COMPACT_ATOMS: atom_id res chain seq x y z
N MET A 1 12.04 11.23 13.57
CA MET A 1 11.52 11.01 12.20
C MET A 1 10.03 11.30 12.18
N LYS A 2 9.50 11.86 11.09
CA LYS A 2 8.05 12.12 10.94
C LYS A 2 7.34 10.84 10.45
N PRO A 3 6.16 10.47 10.97
CA PRO A 3 5.35 9.38 10.42
C PRO A 3 5.00 9.62 8.95
N LEU A 4 4.85 8.54 8.18
CA LEU A 4 4.45 8.58 6.78
C LEU A 4 2.93 8.70 6.66
N SER A 5 2.44 9.44 5.66
CA SER A 5 1.04 9.36 5.25
C SER A 5 0.77 8.07 4.46
N ASP A 6 -0.50 7.70 4.32
CA ASP A 6 -0.91 6.52 3.54
C ASP A 6 -0.39 6.58 2.10
N ASN A 7 -0.45 7.75 1.46
CA ASN A 7 0.11 7.94 0.11
C ASN A 7 1.63 7.70 0.08
N GLN A 8 2.36 8.23 1.06
CA GLN A 8 3.81 8.03 1.14
C GLN A 8 4.16 6.56 1.39
N ALA A 9 3.38 5.85 2.22
CA ALA A 9 3.55 4.43 2.45
C ALA A 9 3.21 3.60 1.20
N HIS A 10 2.13 3.94 0.48
CA HIS A 10 1.74 3.30 -0.78
C HIS A 10 2.82 3.46 -1.86
N ASP A 11 3.37 4.67 -2.00
CA ASP A 11 4.45 4.97 -2.93
C ASP A 11 5.69 4.13 -2.62
N LEU A 12 6.09 4.04 -1.34
CA LEU A 12 7.24 3.24 -0.92
C LEU A 12 7.06 1.75 -1.20
N LEU A 13 5.86 1.19 -0.96
CA LEU A 13 5.56 -0.21 -1.28
C LEU A 13 5.64 -0.47 -2.79
N THR A 14 5.14 0.48 -3.59
CA THR A 14 5.19 0.41 -5.05
C THR A 14 6.62 0.50 -5.58
N GLU A 15 7.42 1.42 -5.05
CA GLU A 15 8.82 1.58 -5.43
C GLU A 15 9.68 0.40 -4.99
N ALA A 16 9.44 -0.16 -3.79
CA ALA A 16 10.10 -1.40 -3.37
C ALA A 16 9.80 -2.56 -4.33
N ARG A 17 8.55 -2.70 -4.78
CA ARG A 17 8.18 -3.72 -5.78
C ARG A 17 8.88 -3.47 -7.12
N ARG A 18 8.97 -2.21 -7.57
CA ARG A 18 9.68 -1.83 -8.80
C ARG A 18 11.17 -2.13 -8.70
N ALA A 19 11.79 -1.87 -7.56
CA ALA A 19 13.20 -2.15 -7.30
C ALA A 19 13.55 -3.64 -7.38
N LEU A 20 12.61 -4.54 -7.04
CA LEU A 20 12.78 -5.98 -7.25
C LEU A 20 12.79 -6.39 -8.73
N GLY A 21 12.35 -5.51 -9.64
CA GLY A 21 12.24 -5.76 -11.07
C GLY A 21 11.36 -6.97 -11.39
N ASN A 22 11.54 -7.53 -12.60
CA ASN A 22 10.81 -8.72 -13.07
C ASN A 22 11.73 -9.90 -13.44
N ALA A 23 13.04 -9.75 -13.25
CA ALA A 23 13.98 -10.82 -13.55
C ALA A 23 13.70 -12.06 -12.68
N PRO A 24 13.81 -13.28 -13.24
CA PRO A 24 13.72 -14.51 -12.46
C PRO A 24 14.96 -14.69 -11.59
N GLY A 25 14.82 -15.45 -10.50
CA GLY A 25 15.97 -15.84 -9.68
C GLY A 25 16.84 -16.88 -10.39
N SER A 26 18.16 -16.81 -10.18
CA SER A 26 19.12 -17.80 -10.73
C SER A 26 19.02 -19.18 -10.07
N THR A 27 18.30 -19.27 -8.95
CA THR A 27 18.01 -20.51 -8.24
C THR A 27 16.52 -20.57 -7.92
N VAL A 28 15.99 -21.78 -7.70
CA VAL A 28 14.59 -21.98 -7.29
C VAL A 28 14.26 -21.15 -6.04
N ARG A 29 15.13 -21.18 -5.02
CA ARG A 29 14.91 -20.43 -3.77
C ARG A 29 14.83 -18.92 -4.01
N ALA A 30 15.75 -18.38 -4.82
CA ALA A 30 15.75 -16.96 -5.16
C ALA A 30 14.50 -16.57 -5.97
N ASP A 31 14.11 -17.40 -6.95
CA ASP A 31 12.94 -17.13 -7.78
C ASP A 31 11.64 -17.18 -6.97
N THR A 32 11.49 -18.17 -6.09
CA THR A 32 10.38 -18.26 -5.14
C THR A 32 10.32 -17.04 -4.22
N ALA A 33 11.46 -16.62 -3.65
CA ALA A 33 11.51 -15.46 -2.77
C ALA A 33 11.12 -14.16 -3.50
N LEU A 34 11.66 -13.94 -4.71
CA LEU A 34 11.33 -12.75 -5.51
C LEU A 34 9.86 -12.72 -5.92
N LYS A 35 9.29 -13.86 -6.33
CA LYS A 35 7.86 -13.98 -6.65
C LYS A 35 6.98 -13.68 -5.44
N ALA A 36 7.29 -14.28 -4.29
CA ALA A 36 6.54 -14.06 -3.05
C ALA A 36 6.63 -12.59 -2.59
N ALA A 37 7.82 -11.98 -2.64
CA ALA A 37 8.01 -10.58 -2.28
C ALA A 37 7.20 -9.63 -3.17
N ARG A 38 7.21 -9.84 -4.50
CA ARG A 38 6.40 -9.04 -5.43
C ARG A 38 4.91 -9.14 -5.14
N GLN A 39 4.41 -10.36 -4.89
CA GLN A 39 3.01 -10.59 -4.55
C GLN A 39 2.61 -9.92 -3.23
N ALA A 40 3.44 -10.08 -2.20
CA ALA A 40 3.21 -9.46 -0.90
C ALA A 40 3.17 -7.92 -1.01
N LEU A 41 4.16 -7.31 -1.69
CA LEU A 41 4.20 -5.86 -1.85
C LEU A 41 2.99 -5.32 -2.63
N SER A 42 2.57 -6.00 -3.70
CA SER A 42 1.33 -5.63 -4.41
C SER A 42 0.09 -5.75 -3.52
N GLY A 43 -0.01 -6.83 -2.74
CA GLY A 43 -1.13 -7.05 -1.82
C GLY A 43 -1.20 -5.99 -0.72
N LEU A 44 -0.05 -5.64 -0.14
CA LEU A 44 0.06 -4.59 0.88
C LEU A 44 -0.32 -3.21 0.32
N ALA A 45 0.15 -2.87 -0.89
CA ALA A 45 -0.18 -1.60 -1.53
C ALA A 45 -1.70 -1.48 -1.82
N LEU A 46 -2.33 -2.58 -2.26
CA LEU A 46 -3.77 -2.63 -2.49
C LEU A 46 -4.56 -2.57 -1.17
N ALA A 47 -4.17 -3.33 -0.16
CA ALA A 47 -4.84 -3.32 1.14
C ALA A 47 -4.80 -1.93 1.78
N LEU A 48 -3.68 -1.22 1.64
CA LEU A 48 -3.53 0.16 2.10
C LEU A 48 -4.47 1.12 1.35
N LEU A 49 -4.61 0.95 0.03
CA LEU A 49 -5.54 1.75 -0.78
C LEU A 49 -7.01 1.52 -0.34
N VAL A 50 -7.41 0.26 -0.16
CA VAL A 50 -8.77 -0.07 0.30
C VAL A 50 -9.03 0.46 1.71
N ALA A 51 -8.04 0.37 2.59
CA ALA A 51 -8.15 0.88 3.95
C ALA A 51 -8.24 2.42 3.97
N SER A 52 -7.48 3.11 3.12
CA SER A 52 -7.52 4.58 3.04
C SER A 52 -8.83 5.08 2.44
N GLU A 53 -9.39 4.38 1.45
CA GLU A 53 -10.74 4.65 0.93
C GLU A 53 -11.81 4.45 2.00
N SER A 54 -11.75 3.34 2.73
CA SER A 54 -12.72 3.03 3.80
C SER A 54 -12.61 3.97 5.01
N GLY A 55 -11.42 4.53 5.25
CA GLY A 55 -11.16 5.53 6.29
C GLY A 55 -11.44 6.97 5.86
N SER A 56 -11.50 7.25 4.55
CA SER A 56 -11.72 8.60 4.01
C SER A 56 -13.14 9.14 4.17
N ASP A 57 -14.10 8.27 4.52
CA ASP A 57 -15.51 8.61 4.74
C ASP A 57 -15.80 9.08 6.19
N GLN A 58 -14.81 8.99 7.09
CA GLN A 58 -14.88 9.62 8.41
C GLN A 58 -14.31 11.04 8.32
N VAL A 59 -15.02 11.95 7.63
CA VAL A 59 -14.77 13.38 7.77
C VAL A 59 -15.22 13.79 9.19
N PRO A 60 -14.33 14.11 10.14
CA PRO A 60 -14.73 14.68 11.41
C PRO A 60 -15.07 16.15 11.13
N GLY A 61 -16.30 16.42 10.70
CA GLY A 61 -16.66 17.78 10.29
C GLY A 61 -17.98 17.99 9.55
N VAL A 62 -18.82 16.97 9.30
CA VAL A 62 -20.22 17.25 8.97
C VAL A 62 -20.97 17.47 10.27
N THR A 63 -20.99 18.73 10.71
CA THR A 63 -22.02 19.20 11.64
C THR A 63 -23.38 18.97 10.98
N SER A 64 -24.23 18.17 11.61
CA SER A 64 -25.66 18.14 11.32
C SER A 64 -26.17 19.58 11.19
N PRO A 65 -26.93 19.93 10.14
CA PRO A 65 -27.65 21.18 10.14
C PRO A 65 -28.82 21.05 11.12
N ASP A 66 -28.60 21.44 12.37
CA ASP A 66 -29.70 21.70 13.29
C ASP A 66 -30.39 23.02 12.87
N GLY A 67 -31.67 22.90 12.53
CA GLY A 67 -32.66 23.95 12.78
C GLY A 67 -33.22 24.68 11.56
N SER A 68 -34.41 24.24 11.12
CA SER A 68 -35.57 25.13 10.88
C SER A 68 -36.86 24.32 10.97
#